data_AF-A0A418R2D6-F1
#
_entry.id   AF-A0A418R2D6-F1
#
_cell.length_a   1.000
_cell.length_b   1.000
_cell.length_c   1.000
_cell.angle_alpha   90.00
_cell.angle_beta   90.00
_cell.angle_gamma   90.00
#
_symmetry.space_group_name_H-M   'P 1'
#
loop_
_entity.id
_entity.type
_entity.pdbx_description
1 polymer ?
#
loop_
_entity_poly.entity_id
_entity_poly.type
_entity_poly.pdbx_seq_one_letter_code
_entity_poly.pdbx_strand_id
1 'polypeptide(L)'
;MADVREKTGPLAVLGGTGLFLLFETGAYYLLRFATSGLGMADQMQPENTIVSNWVKTVVFLLLHLTLIVAGVLLLSNRLPRRFRGQLMGWFYLALLMGFVLLWPLLS
;
A
#
# COMPACT_ATOMS: atom_id res chain seq x y z
N MET A 1 32.01 -22.00 5.91
CA MET A 1 32.10 -20.70 5.22
C MET A 1 31.22 -19.73 5.99
N ALA A 2 31.83 -18.74 6.65
CA ALA A 2 31.09 -17.77 7.45
C ALA A 2 30.36 -16.81 6.51
N ASP A 3 29.04 -16.97 6.38
CA ASP A 3 28.17 -15.98 5.79
C ASP A 3 28.23 -14.72 6.66
N VAL A 4 29.07 -13.77 6.28
CA VAL A 4 29.02 -12.42 6.84
C VAL A 4 27.72 -11.82 6.36
N ARG A 5 26.68 -11.98 7.17
CA ARG A 5 25.39 -11.29 7.07
C ARG A 5 25.67 -9.80 7.27
N GLU A 6 26.14 -9.15 6.21
CA GLU A 6 26.38 -7.72 6.15
C GLU A 6 25.07 -7.03 6.51
N LYS A 7 25.00 -6.49 7.74
CA LYS A 7 23.82 -5.82 8.25
C LYS A 7 23.52 -4.64 7.33
N THR A 8 22.34 -4.63 6.73
CA THR A 8 21.81 -3.47 6.00
C THR A 8 22.05 -2.22 6.85
N GLY A 9 22.92 -1.32 6.39
CA GLY A 9 23.31 -0.15 7.18
C GLY A 9 22.12 0.76 7.48
N PRO A 10 22.15 1.54 8.58
CA PRO A 10 21.05 2.41 8.98
C PRO A 10 20.67 3.42 7.88
N LEU A 11 21.62 3.88 7.08
CA LEU A 11 21.38 4.76 5.93
C LEU A 11 20.55 4.10 4.82
N ALA A 12 20.77 2.81 4.57
CA ALA A 12 19.99 2.06 3.57
C ALA A 12 18.55 1.83 4.06
N VAL A 13 18.35 1.68 5.37
CA VAL A 13 17.01 1.62 5.97
C VAL A 13 16.31 2.97 5.86
N LEU A 14 16.99 4.07 6.18
CA LEU A 14 16.43 5.43 6.05
C LEU A 14 16.07 5.76 4.59
N GLY A 15 16.95 5.46 3.64
CA GLY A 15 16.67 5.63 2.22
C GLY A 15 15.48 4.78 1.75
N GLY A 16 15.41 3.52 2.18
CA GLY A 16 14.27 2.64 1.91
C GLY A 16 12.97 3.17 2.51
N THR A 17 13.02 3.71 3.73
CA THR A 17 11.86 4.31 4.41
C THR A 17 11.36 5.54 3.66
N GLY A 18 12.25 6.43 3.22
CA GLY A 18 11.89 7.60 2.44
C GLY A 18 11.22 7.23 1.11
N LEU A 19 11.80 6.26 0.38
CA LEU A 19 11.22 5.76 -0.87
C LEU A 19 9.86 5.09 -0.64
N PHE A 20 9.73 4.32 0.43
CA PHE A 20 8.47 3.70 0.82
C PHE A 20 7.39 4.75 1.08
N LEU A 21 7.69 5.78 1.88
CA LEU A 21 6.73 6.85 2.18
C LEU A 21 6.32 7.63 0.93
N LEU A 22 7.26 7.91 0.03
CA LEU A 22 6.96 8.58 -1.24
C LEU A 22 6.04 7.72 -2.13
N PHE A 23 6.35 6.43 -2.26
CA PHE A 23 5.52 5.48 -3.00
C PHE A 23 4.10 5.43 -2.40
N GLU A 24 3.98 5.28 -1.08
CA GLU A 24 2.69 5.09 -0.42
C GLU A 24 1.84 6.36 -0.43
N THR A 25 2.47 7.53 -0.28
CA THR A 25 1.80 8.82 -0.41
C THR A 25 1.30 9.03 -1.84
N GLY A 26 2.13 8.74 -2.84
CA GLY A 26 1.75 8.84 -4.25
C GLY A 26 0.62 7.88 -4.61
N ALA A 27 0.72 6.62 -4.16
CA ALA A 27 -0.31 5.61 -4.33
C ALA A 27 -1.63 6.04 -3.70
N TYR A 28 -1.60 6.57 -2.47
CA TYR A 28 -2.81 7.05 -1.79
C TYR A 28 -3.52 8.15 -2.59
N TYR A 29 -2.81 9.20 -3.00
CA TYR A 29 -3.44 10.30 -3.74
C TYR A 29 -3.95 9.87 -5.12
N LEU A 30 -3.20 9.02 -5.82
CA LEU A 30 -3.61 8.47 -7.11
C LEU A 30 -4.88 7.62 -6.98
N LEU A 31 -4.94 6.73 -5.97
CA LEU A 31 -6.10 5.89 -5.72
C LEU A 31 -7.28 6.68 -5.19
N ARG A 32 -7.06 7.68 -4.33
CA ARG A 32 -8.11 8.60 -3.86
C ARG A 32 -8.73 9.35 -5.03
N PHE A 33 -7.92 9.79 -5.99
CA PHE A 33 -8.40 10.42 -7.21
C PHE A 33 -9.17 9.42 -8.09
N ALA A 34 -8.61 8.23 -8.34
CA ALA A 34 -9.25 7.20 -9.16
C ALA A 34 -10.58 6.69 -8.57
N THR A 35 -10.69 6.66 -7.24
CA THR A 35 -11.90 6.24 -6.50
C THR A 35 -12.80 7.41 -6.10
N SER A 36 -12.50 8.64 -6.55
CA SER A 36 -13.26 9.83 -6.17
C SER A 36 -14.73 9.80 -6.62
N GLY A 37 -15.00 9.17 -7.77
CA GLY A 37 -16.36 8.96 -8.29
C GLY A 37 -17.09 7.75 -7.70
N LEU A 38 -16.46 7.00 -6.79
CA LEU A 38 -17.04 5.84 -6.14
C LEU A 38 -17.52 6.22 -4.72
N GLY A 39 -18.78 5.91 -4.43
CA GLY A 39 -19.47 6.30 -3.20
C GLY A 39 -20.45 7.46 -3.43
N MET A 40 -21.64 7.37 -2.84
CA MET A 40 -22.64 8.43 -2.87
C MET A 40 -22.72 9.09 -1.50
N ALA A 41 -22.74 10.42 -1.46
CA ALA A 41 -22.88 11.18 -0.21
C ALA A 41 -24.28 11.07 0.41
N ASP A 42 -25.28 10.68 -0.39
CA ASP A 42 -26.69 10.70 0.00
C ASP A 42 -27.39 9.41 -0.45
N GLN A 43 -27.27 8.37 0.37
CA GLN A 43 -28.05 7.14 0.22
C GLN A 43 -29.20 7.17 1.23
N MET A 44 -30.31 7.84 0.88
CA MET A 44 -31.60 7.67 1.55
C MET A 44 -32.11 6.24 1.25
N GLN A 45 -31.56 5.24 1.95
CA GLN A 45 -32.03 3.85 1.89
C GLN A 45 -32.87 3.54 3.14
N PRO A 46 -34.20 3.39 3.00
CA PRO A 46 -35.11 3.16 4.13
C PRO A 46 -34.91 1.78 4.79
N GLU A 47 -34.29 0.84 4.08
CA GLU A 47 -33.90 -0.47 4.61
C GLU A 47 -32.40 -0.69 4.38
N ASN A 48 -31.63 -0.41 5.44
CA ASN A 48 -30.34 -0.98 5.80
C ASN A 48 -29.44 -1.49 4.64
N THR A 49 -28.51 -0.66 4.14
CA THR A 49 -27.27 -1.16 3.53
C THR A 49 -26.12 -0.99 4.51
N ILE A 50 -25.63 -2.13 4.96
CA ILE A 50 -24.89 -2.33 6.21
C ILE A 50 -23.54 -1.59 6.33
N VAL A 51 -22.97 -0.96 5.29
CA VAL A 51 -21.91 0.06 5.44
C VAL A 51 -21.91 1.01 4.23
N SER A 52 -22.12 2.31 4.46
CA SER A 52 -21.94 3.35 3.44
C SER A 52 -20.53 3.26 2.83
N ASN A 53 -20.40 3.46 1.51
CA ASN A 53 -19.12 3.47 0.80
C ASN A 53 -18.33 2.13 0.76
N TRP A 54 -18.92 0.97 1.10
CA TRP A 54 -18.24 -0.34 1.03
C TRP A 54 -17.60 -0.64 -0.32
N VAL A 55 -18.26 -0.29 -1.43
CA VAL A 55 -17.71 -0.47 -2.78
C VAL A 55 -16.41 0.32 -2.95
N LYS A 56 -16.37 1.57 -2.47
CA LYS A 56 -15.18 2.42 -2.50
C LYS A 56 -14.04 1.78 -1.70
N THR A 57 -14.35 1.27 -0.52
CA THR A 57 -13.38 0.57 0.34
C THR A 57 -12.79 -0.66 -0.33
N VAL A 58 -13.63 -1.54 -0.88
CA VAL A 58 -13.18 -2.76 -1.55
C VAL A 58 -12.33 -2.44 -2.78
N VAL A 59 -12.80 -1.51 -3.63
CA VAL A 59 -12.07 -1.11 -4.84
C VAL A 59 -10.72 -0.49 -4.47
N PHE A 60 -10.68 0.37 -3.46
CA PHE A 60 -9.45 0.97 -2.98
C PHE A 60 -8.44 -0.09 -2.52
N LEU A 61 -8.85 -1.05 -1.69
CA LEU A 61 -7.99 -2.12 -1.19
C LEU A 61 -7.46 -3.02 -2.33
N LEU A 62 -8.32 -3.37 -3.29
CA LEU A 62 -7.92 -4.19 -4.43
C LEU A 62 -6.92 -3.47 -5.34
N LEU A 63 -7.14 -2.19 -5.63
CA LEU A 63 -6.21 -1.40 -6.43
C LEU A 63 -4.89 -1.17 -5.69
N HIS A 64 -4.93 -0.93 -4.39
CA HIS A 64 -3.74 -0.78 -3.55
C HIS A 64 -2.92 -2.08 -3.50
N LEU A 65 -3.57 -3.23 -3.29
CA LEU A 65 -2.93 -4.54 -3.39
C LEU A 65 -2.30 -4.74 -4.77
N THR A 66 -3.01 -4.38 -5.84
CA THR A 66 -2.52 -4.50 -7.22
C THR A 66 -1.27 -3.65 -7.44
N LEU A 67 -1.25 -2.41 -6.96
CA LEU A 67 -0.09 -1.52 -7.02
C LEU A 67 1.11 -2.09 -6.26
N ILE A 68 0.88 -2.60 -5.05
CA ILE A 68 1.97 -3.20 -4.26
C ILE A 68 2.52 -4.44 -4.96
N VAL A 69 1.66 -5.35 -5.42
CA VAL A 69 2.09 -6.57 -6.11
C VAL A 69 2.87 -6.23 -7.38
N ALA A 70 2.38 -5.30 -8.19
CA ALA A 70 3.09 -4.81 -9.37
C ALA A 70 4.46 -4.21 -8.99
N GLY A 71 4.50 -3.39 -7.93
CA GLY A 71 5.74 -2.84 -7.39
C GLY A 71 6.74 -3.93 -6.98
N VAL A 72 6.28 -4.93 -6.23
CA VAL A 72 7.12 -6.07 -5.81
C VAL A 72 7.62 -6.87 -7.00
N LEU A 73 6.79 -7.12 -8.03
CA LEU A 73 7.22 -7.84 -9.22
C LEU A 73 8.30 -7.07 -9.99
N LEU A 74 8.10 -5.76 -10.19
CA LEU A 74 9.07 -4.89 -10.84
C LEU A 74 10.38 -4.81 -10.06
N LEU A 75 10.31 -4.68 -8.74
CA LEU A 75 11.50 -4.64 -7.87
C LEU A 75 12.18 -6.00 -7.78
N SER A 76 11.43 -7.09 -7.68
CA SER A 76 11.99 -8.45 -7.59
C SER A 76 12.79 -8.84 -8.82
N ASN A 77 12.41 -8.30 -9.99
CA ASN A 77 13.16 -8.48 -11.24
C ASN A 77 14.44 -7.63 -11.32
N ARG A 78 14.54 -6.55 -10.54
CA ARG A 78 15.69 -5.63 -10.57
C ARG A 78 16.64 -5.76 -9.37
N LEU A 79 16.18 -6.29 -8.24
CA LEU A 79 16.95 -6.34 -7.01
C LEU A 79 17.77 -7.65 -6.86
N PRO A 80 19.07 -7.54 -6.50
CA PRO A 80 19.89 -8.69 -6.15
C PRO A 80 19.30 -9.46 -4.96
N ARG A 81 19.46 -10.80 -4.95
CA ARG A 81 18.90 -11.74 -3.94
C ARG A 81 19.03 -11.27 -2.49
N ARG A 82 20.11 -10.56 -2.15
CA ARG A 82 20.41 -10.05 -0.80
C ARG A 82 19.34 -9.10 -0.22
N PHE A 83 18.64 -8.32 -1.05
CA PHE A 83 17.65 -7.34 -0.58
C PHE A 83 16.21 -7.86 -0.54
N ARG A 84 15.98 -9.11 -0.97
CA ARG A 84 14.62 -9.69 -1.04
C ARG A 84 13.94 -9.80 0.33
N GLY A 85 14.71 -10.08 1.38
CA GLY A 85 14.17 -10.12 2.75
C GLY A 85 13.65 -8.75 3.21
N GLN A 86 14.35 -7.67 2.86
CA GLN A 86 13.92 -6.31 3.17
C GLN A 86 12.70 -5.91 2.35
N LEU A 87 12.63 -6.31 1.07
CA LEU A 87 11.48 -6.08 0.20
C LEU A 87 10.19 -6.70 0.76
N MET A 88 10.27 -7.92 1.30
CA MET A 88 9.12 -8.57 1.94
C MET A 88 8.66 -7.82 3.20
N GLY A 89 9.58 -7.27 3.99
CA GLY A 89 9.22 -6.42 5.13
C GLY A 89 8.41 -5.19 4.70
N TRP A 90 8.85 -4.49 3.64
CA TRP A 90 8.12 -3.36 3.08
C TRP A 90 6.76 -3.76 2.49
N PHE A 91 6.67 -4.94 1.86
CA PHE A 91 5.40 -5.47 1.36
C PHE A 91 4.36 -5.65 2.47
N TYR A 92 4.74 -6.28 3.59
CA TYR A 92 3.82 -6.45 4.72
C TYR A 92 3.42 -5.13 5.37
N LEU A 93 4.36 -4.18 5.44
CA LEU A 93 4.08 -2.84 5.95
C LEU A 93 3.12 -2.08 5.02
N ALA A 94 3.29 -2.19 3.70
CA ALA A 94 2.36 -1.65 2.71
C ALA A 94 0.97 -2.26 2.89
N LEU A 95 0.86 -3.59 3.04
CA LEU A 95 -0.42 -4.26 3.25
C LEU A 95 -1.16 -3.72 4.49
N LEU A 96 -0.45 -3.52 5.60
CA LEU A 96 -1.00 -2.89 6.80
C LEU A 96 -1.46 -1.44 6.51
N MET A 97 -0.65 -0.68 5.79
CA MET A 97 -0.97 0.70 5.41
C MET A 97 -2.25 0.79 4.57
N GLY A 98 -2.53 -0.21 3.72
CA GLY A 98 -3.79 -0.26 2.96
C GLY A 98 -5.03 -0.13 3.85
N PHE A 99 -5.03 -0.74 5.04
CA PHE A 99 -6.11 -0.60 6.02
C PHE A 99 -6.06 0.72 6.79
N VAL A 100 -4.86 1.19 7.16
CA VAL A 100 -4.69 2.48 7.85
C VAL A 100 -5.19 3.64 7.00
N LEU A 101 -4.92 3.59 5.69
CA LEU A 101 -5.31 4.61 4.71
C LEU A 101 -6.83 4.65 4.45
N LEU A 102 -7.59 3.66 4.89
CA LEU A 102 -9.05 3.73 4.83
C LEU A 102 -9.61 4.81 5.76
N TRP A 103 -8.96 5.08 6.89
CA TRP A 103 -9.41 6.11 7.84
C TRP A 103 -9.50 7.49 7.17
N PRO A 104 -8.42 8.04 6.58
CA PRO A 104 -8.49 9.34 5.88
C PRO A 104 -9.24 9.29 4.55
N LEU A 105 -9.51 8.10 3.98
CA LEU A 105 -10.29 7.96 2.75
C LEU A 105 -11.80 8.09 2.99
N LEU A 106 -12.25 7.67 4.18
CA LEU A 106 -13.65 7.61 4.59
C LEU A 106 -14.07 8.75 5.53
N SER A 107 -13.11 9.50 6.08
CA SER A 107 -13.32 10.75 6.82
C SER A 107 -13.67 11.91 5.89
#